data_AF-A0A7X7E6D8-F1
#
_entry.id   AF-A0A7X7E6D8-F1
#
_cell.length_a   1.000
_cell.length_b   1.000
_cell.length_c   1.000
_cell.angle_alpha   90.00
_cell.angle_beta   90.00
_cell.angle_gamma   90.00
#
_symmetry.space_group_name_H-M   'P 1'
#
loop_
_entity.id
_entity.type
_entity.pdbx_description
1 polymer ?
#
loop_
_entity_poly.entity_id
_entity_poly.type
_entity_poly.pdbx_seq_one_letter_code
_entity_poly.pdbx_strand_id
1 'polypeptide(L)'
;MFSRAIFWQSIKGNYILWVICTVVLTAMLSLPAAFHDPSATAAFMDAIKDTPMAEAAGDQLDIFSSLLGIMSQTVYGFSGLMVAMVFVVVTANTLVASEVDRGSMAYTLSTPTRRRKVVFTKAVFLVLAILVMYVIAGAAGLLTVQFKHDAVWGDQHTADVKAAAKVLQLDEETVANDLSLIVRDPSAFSAGAAARGVDASVYSAYLMQAMARDAYAAAADVLGMKPDEVEETPSLIQNDPAALEAAAAKMGMDTTTLSAYIDQLTAQAEE
;
A
#
# COMPACT_ATOMS: atom_id res chain seq x y z
N MET A 1 -10.89 37.88 -6.32
CA MET A 1 -12.00 37.13 -5.68
C MET A 1 -11.61 36.43 -4.37
N PHE A 2 -10.33 36.44 -4.01
CA PHE A 2 -9.79 35.85 -2.79
C PHE A 2 -9.53 36.92 -1.71
N SER A 3 -9.64 36.58 -0.43
CA SER A 3 -9.33 37.46 0.70
C SER A 3 -8.32 36.81 1.64
N ARG A 4 -7.09 37.34 1.71
CA ARG A 4 -6.03 36.79 2.59
C ARG A 4 -6.43 36.78 4.06
N ALA A 5 -7.12 37.82 4.52
CA ALA A 5 -7.54 37.94 5.92
C ALA A 5 -8.53 36.83 6.32
N ILE A 6 -9.54 36.56 5.48
CA ILE A 6 -10.56 35.53 5.74
C ILE A 6 -9.94 34.13 5.65
N PHE A 7 -9.01 33.94 4.72
CA PHE A 7 -8.27 32.68 4.60
C PHE A 7 -7.44 32.39 5.87
N TRP A 8 -6.71 33.39 6.37
CA TRP A 8 -5.91 33.23 7.60
C TRP A 8 -6.78 33.01 8.84
N GLN A 9 -7.94 33.68 8.91
CA GLN A 9 -8.94 33.42 9.94
C GLN A 9 -9.47 31.98 9.86
N SER A 10 -9.73 31.47 8.66
CA SER A 10 -10.21 30.09 8.44
C SER A 10 -9.18 29.06 8.90
N ILE A 11 -7.89 29.31 8.64
CA ILE A 11 -6.78 28.50 9.17
C ILE A 11 -6.79 28.50 10.69
N LYS A 12 -6.74 29.68 11.32
CA LYS A 12 -6.67 29.80 12.79
C LYS A 12 -7.86 29.18 13.52
N GLY A 13 -9.04 29.16 12.89
CA GLY A 13 -10.24 28.57 13.48
C GLY A 13 -10.29 27.04 13.41
N ASN A 14 -9.59 26.42 12.45
CA ASN A 14 -9.76 24.99 12.15
C ASN A 14 -8.44 24.18 12.15
N TYR A 15 -7.29 24.82 12.41
CA TYR A 15 -5.99 24.14 12.35
C TYR A 15 -5.86 23.00 13.36
N ILE A 16 -6.46 23.11 14.56
CA ILE A 16 -6.37 22.04 15.58
C ILE A 16 -7.03 20.76 15.07
N LEU A 17 -8.28 20.86 14.59
CA LEU A 17 -9.00 19.73 14.03
C LEU A 17 -8.26 19.15 12.81
N TRP A 18 -7.75 20.03 11.94
CA TRP A 18 -6.98 19.62 10.77
C TRP A 18 -5.71 18.84 11.15
N VAL A 19 -4.95 19.31 12.15
CA VAL A 19 -3.76 18.61 12.65
C VAL A 19 -4.13 17.25 13.23
N ILE A 20 -5.18 17.18 14.05
CA ILE A 20 -5.64 15.90 14.64
C ILE A 20 -6.00 14.91 13.54
N CYS A 21 -6.83 15.30 12.56
CA CYS A 21 -7.20 14.43 11.45
C CYS A 21 -5.99 13.99 10.61
N THR A 22 -5.05 14.90 10.37
CA THR A 22 -3.81 14.59 9.62
C THR A 22 -2.93 13.61 10.39
N VAL A 23 -2.77 13.77 11.71
CA VAL A 23 -2.00 12.85 12.56
C VAL A 23 -2.66 11.47 12.59
N VAL A 24 -3.98 11.40 12.73
CA VAL A 24 -4.73 10.14 12.72
C VAL A 24 -4.56 9.43 11.38
N LEU A 25 -4.76 10.12 10.25
CA LEU A 25 -4.57 9.55 8.91
C LEU A 25 -3.13 9.06 8.69
N THR A 26 -2.15 9.85 9.14
CA THR A 26 -0.74 9.49 9.03
C THR A 26 -0.40 8.28 9.89
N ALA A 27 -0.95 8.19 11.11
CA ALA A 27 -0.79 7.05 11.98
C ALA A 27 -1.44 5.79 11.39
N MET A 28 -2.61 5.91 10.77
CA MET A 28 -3.26 4.79 10.08
C MET A 28 -2.46 4.26 8.90
N LEU A 29 -1.72 5.12 8.19
CA LEU A 29 -0.75 4.71 7.16
C LEU A 29 0.50 4.07 7.75
N SER A 30 1.05 4.69 8.79
CA SER A 30 2.40 4.39 9.27
C SER A 30 2.45 3.22 10.25
N LEU A 31 1.45 3.08 11.12
CA LEU A 31 1.44 2.05 12.17
C LEU A 31 1.45 0.64 11.59
N PRO A 32 0.53 0.27 10.69
CA PRO A 32 0.54 -1.10 10.20
C PRO A 32 1.75 -1.34 9.27
N ALA A 33 2.29 -0.33 8.56
CA ALA A 33 3.61 -0.46 7.91
C ALA A 33 4.78 -0.68 8.90
N ALA A 34 4.76 -0.03 10.06
CA ALA A 34 5.82 -0.13 11.07
C ALA A 34 5.75 -1.41 11.91
N PHE A 35 4.56 -1.92 12.19
CA PHE A 35 4.34 -3.00 13.16
C PHE A 35 3.85 -4.32 12.56
N HIS A 36 3.68 -4.42 11.25
CA HIS A 36 3.28 -5.69 10.64
C HIS A 36 4.39 -6.75 10.75
N ASP A 37 4.06 -7.84 11.43
CA ASP A 37 4.86 -9.05 11.54
C ASP A 37 4.20 -10.16 10.70
N PRO A 38 4.80 -10.56 9.57
CA PRO A 38 4.21 -11.58 8.69
C PRO A 38 3.93 -12.92 9.39
N SER A 39 4.70 -13.26 10.43
CA SER A 39 4.50 -14.50 11.18
C SER A 39 3.25 -14.46 12.04
N ALA A 40 2.97 -13.30 12.67
CA ALA A 40 1.77 -13.09 13.47
C ALA A 40 0.52 -13.05 12.59
N THR A 41 0.61 -12.45 11.39
CA THR A 41 -0.49 -12.44 10.42
C THR A 41 -0.80 -13.87 9.96
N ALA A 42 0.22 -14.66 9.58
CA ALA A 42 0.03 -16.05 9.17
C ALA A 42 -0.57 -16.93 10.28
N ALA A 43 -0.08 -16.82 11.52
CA ALA A 43 -0.61 -17.56 12.66
C ALA A 43 -2.06 -17.16 12.99
N PHE A 44 -2.40 -15.88 12.82
CA PHE A 44 -3.78 -15.42 12.98
C PHE A 44 -4.69 -16.01 11.89
N MET A 45 -4.26 -15.99 10.63
CA MET A 45 -5.03 -16.58 9.51
C MET A 45 -5.23 -18.08 9.70
N ASP A 46 -4.19 -18.81 10.11
CA ASP A 46 -4.27 -20.25 10.38
C ASP A 46 -5.22 -20.58 11.55
N ALA A 47 -5.30 -19.69 12.56
CA ALA A 47 -6.20 -19.86 13.70
C ALA A 47 -7.68 -19.61 13.36
N ILE A 48 -7.97 -18.80 12.34
CA ILE A 48 -9.35 -18.45 11.96
C ILE A 48 -9.89 -19.24 10.77
N LYS A 49 -9.03 -19.89 9.96
CA LYS A 49 -9.42 -20.59 8.73
C LYS A 49 -10.52 -21.65 8.93
N ASP A 50 -10.53 -22.33 10.08
CA ASP A 50 -11.49 -23.40 10.39
C ASP A 50 -12.73 -22.88 11.14
N THR A 51 -12.92 -21.56 11.19
CA THR A 51 -14.06 -20.94 11.88
C THR A 51 -15.20 -20.61 10.90
N PRO A 52 -16.46 -20.61 11.35
CA PRO A 52 -17.59 -20.16 10.52
C PRO A 52 -17.45 -18.71 10.04
N MET A 53 -16.59 -17.92 10.70
CA MET A 53 -16.27 -16.55 10.28
C MET A 53 -15.39 -16.54 9.03
N ALA A 54 -14.51 -17.52 8.85
CA ALA A 54 -13.70 -17.63 7.64
C ALA A 54 -14.54 -18.03 6.43
N GLU A 55 -15.45 -19.00 6.58
CA GLU A 55 -16.43 -19.32 5.52
C GLU A 55 -17.32 -18.12 5.15
N ALA A 56 -17.72 -17.31 6.13
CA ALA A 56 -18.56 -16.14 5.87
C ALA A 56 -17.81 -14.95 5.26
N ALA A 57 -16.50 -14.86 5.48
CA ALA A 57 -15.66 -13.77 5.00
C ALA A 57 -14.95 -14.10 3.67
N GLY A 58 -14.72 -15.39 3.36
CA GLY A 58 -14.15 -15.85 2.09
C GLY A 58 -12.93 -15.04 1.65
N ASP A 59 -12.91 -14.63 0.38
CA ASP A 59 -11.90 -13.77 -0.26
C ASP A 59 -11.57 -12.47 0.49
N GLN A 60 -12.49 -11.98 1.32
CA GLN A 60 -12.26 -10.74 2.05
C GLN A 60 -11.17 -10.91 3.12
N LEU A 61 -10.90 -12.14 3.57
CA LEU A 61 -9.78 -12.47 4.45
C LEU A 61 -8.45 -12.41 3.71
N ASP A 62 -8.37 -12.79 2.44
CA ASP A 62 -7.12 -12.76 1.68
C ASP A 62 -6.57 -11.35 1.51
N ILE A 63 -7.44 -10.34 1.49
CA ILE A 63 -7.03 -8.92 1.52
C ILE A 63 -6.28 -8.59 2.83
N PHE A 64 -6.59 -9.25 3.95
CA PHE A 64 -5.87 -9.08 5.21
C PHE A 64 -4.64 -9.99 5.34
N SER A 65 -4.42 -10.94 4.43
CA SER A 65 -3.23 -11.81 4.44
C SER A 65 -1.95 -11.07 4.05
N SER A 66 -2.08 -10.00 3.25
CA SER A 66 -0.96 -9.22 2.75
C SER A 66 -0.88 -7.86 3.43
N LEU A 67 0.35 -7.38 3.65
CA LEU A 67 0.59 -6.02 4.13
C LEU A 67 -0.07 -4.98 3.22
N LEU A 68 0.01 -5.19 1.90
CA LEU A 68 -0.57 -4.30 0.91
C LEU A 68 -2.09 -4.21 1.04
N GLY A 69 -2.77 -5.35 1.19
CA GLY A 69 -4.21 -5.37 1.35
C GLY A 69 -4.66 -4.80 2.70
N ILE A 70 -3.93 -5.05 3.80
CA ILE A 70 -4.18 -4.38 5.09
C ILE A 70 -4.03 -2.86 4.94
N MET A 71 -2.97 -2.38 4.26
CA MET A 71 -2.77 -0.94 4.03
C MET A 71 -3.92 -0.36 3.21
N SER A 72 -4.27 -1.05 2.12
CA SER A 72 -5.34 -0.63 1.22
C SER A 72 -6.67 -0.49 1.95
N GLN A 73 -7.05 -1.51 2.71
CA GLN A 73 -8.33 -1.53 3.41
C GLN A 73 -8.39 -0.55 4.59
N THR A 74 -7.28 -0.40 5.33
CA THR A 74 -7.25 0.48 6.52
C THR A 74 -7.22 1.96 6.15
N VAL A 75 -6.52 2.31 5.06
CA VAL A 75 -6.30 3.71 4.67
C VAL A 75 -7.22 4.16 3.54
N TYR A 76 -7.31 3.38 2.46
CA TYR A 76 -8.11 3.72 1.28
C TYR A 76 -9.52 3.14 1.35
N GLY A 77 -9.74 2.17 2.24
CA GLY A 77 -11.06 1.69 2.58
C GLY A 77 -11.86 2.67 3.45
N PHE A 78 -12.90 2.15 4.08
CA PHE A 78 -13.92 2.94 4.78
C PHE A 78 -13.35 3.84 5.88
N SER A 79 -12.37 3.34 6.65
CA SER A 79 -11.89 4.00 7.86
C SER A 79 -11.09 5.28 7.58
N GLY A 80 -10.18 5.29 6.61
CA GLY A 80 -9.43 6.51 6.27
C GLY A 80 -10.33 7.56 5.61
N LEU A 81 -11.24 7.12 4.74
CA LEU A 81 -12.19 8.00 4.05
C LEU A 81 -13.16 8.66 5.05
N MET A 82 -13.59 7.94 6.09
CA MET A 82 -14.41 8.48 7.18
C MET A 82 -13.72 9.64 7.91
N VAL A 83 -12.42 9.54 8.22
CA VAL A 83 -11.70 10.61 8.94
C VAL A 83 -11.69 11.90 8.12
N ALA A 84 -11.41 11.78 6.82
CA ALA A 84 -11.46 12.91 5.90
C ALA A 84 -12.89 13.49 5.78
N MET A 85 -13.91 12.63 5.71
CA MET A 85 -15.31 13.06 5.66
C MET A 85 -15.72 13.83 6.93
N VAL A 86 -15.37 13.34 8.12
CA VAL A 86 -15.65 14.02 9.39
C VAL A 86 -14.99 15.39 9.42
N PHE A 87 -13.74 15.49 8.98
CA PHE A 87 -13.05 16.78 8.86
C PHE A 87 -13.83 17.75 7.97
N VAL A 88 -14.27 17.31 6.79
CA VAL A 88 -15.01 18.15 5.84
C VAL A 88 -16.34 18.62 6.42
N VAL A 89 -17.13 17.72 7.00
CA VAL A 89 -18.45 18.04 7.54
C VAL A 89 -18.33 19.04 8.69
N VAL A 90 -17.44 18.77 9.65
CA VAL A 90 -17.24 19.65 10.81
C VAL A 90 -16.70 21.01 10.37
N THR A 91 -15.70 21.03 9.48
CA THR A 91 -15.06 22.28 9.01
C THR A 91 -15.99 23.11 8.13
N ALA A 92 -16.80 22.49 7.27
CA ALA A 92 -17.80 23.20 6.47
C ALA A 92 -18.87 23.84 7.38
N ASN A 93 -19.30 23.12 8.42
CA ASN A 93 -20.27 23.62 9.39
C ASN A 93 -19.70 24.80 10.20
N THR A 94 -18.46 24.71 10.67
CA THR A 94 -17.81 25.83 11.38
C THR A 94 -17.57 27.03 10.47
N LEU A 95 -17.15 26.83 9.22
CA LEU A 95 -16.85 27.92 8.28
C LEU A 95 -18.09 28.71 7.85
N VAL A 96 -19.24 28.08 7.66
CA VAL A 96 -20.42 28.75 7.07
C VAL A 96 -21.58 28.81 8.04
N ALA A 97 -22.11 27.66 8.48
CA ALA A 97 -23.33 27.61 9.28
C ALA A 97 -23.13 28.25 10.66
N SER A 98 -22.03 27.93 11.35
CA SER A 98 -21.76 28.47 12.70
C SER A 98 -21.53 29.98 12.70
N GLU A 99 -20.99 30.55 11.62
CA GLU A 99 -20.80 32.00 11.53
C GLU A 99 -22.10 32.76 11.27
N VAL A 100 -23.05 32.12 10.56
CA VAL A 100 -24.39 32.66 10.29
C VAL A 100 -25.23 32.60 11.56
N ASP A 101 -25.26 31.46 12.25
CA ASP A 101 -26.05 31.26 13.47
C ASP A 101 -25.60 32.19 14.61
N ARG A 102 -24.30 32.40 14.75
CA ARG A 102 -23.73 33.31 15.77
C ARG A 102 -23.83 34.79 15.38
N GLY A 103 -24.33 35.11 14.19
CA GLY A 103 -24.34 36.47 13.65
C GLY A 103 -22.95 37.05 13.36
N SER A 104 -21.88 36.29 13.57
CA SER A 104 -20.50 36.75 13.38
C SER A 104 -20.17 37.08 11.91
N MET A 105 -20.93 36.51 10.96
CA MET A 105 -20.84 36.86 9.55
C MET A 105 -21.21 38.33 9.30
N ALA A 106 -22.05 38.95 10.15
CA ALA A 106 -22.40 40.35 10.06
C ALA A 106 -21.16 41.25 10.27
N TYR A 107 -20.28 40.93 11.22
CA TYR A 107 -19.03 41.67 11.43
C TYR A 107 -18.11 41.58 10.21
N THR A 108 -17.99 40.39 9.61
CA THR A 108 -17.20 40.18 8.40
C THR A 108 -17.77 40.98 7.21
N LEU A 109 -19.09 41.12 7.13
CA LEU A 109 -19.80 41.86 6.08
C LEU A 109 -19.88 43.38 6.30
N SER A 110 -19.60 43.86 7.52
CA SER A 110 -19.48 45.29 7.82
C SER A 110 -18.20 45.91 7.23
N THR A 111 -17.23 45.08 6.83
CA THR A 111 -16.12 45.52 5.97
C THR A 111 -16.56 45.55 4.50
N PRO A 112 -15.93 46.35 3.60
CA PRO A 112 -16.30 46.43 2.18
C PRO A 112 -15.91 45.15 1.41
N THR A 113 -16.45 44.00 1.81
CA THR A 113 -16.24 42.69 1.23
C THR A 113 -17.57 42.08 0.80
N ARG A 114 -17.65 41.62 -0.45
CA ARG A 114 -18.87 41.02 -1.01
C ARG A 114 -19.10 39.63 -0.43
N ARG A 115 -20.35 39.24 -0.11
CA ARG A 115 -20.74 37.89 0.37
C ARG A 115 -20.12 36.75 -0.45
N ARG A 116 -20.15 36.87 -1.78
CA ARG A 116 -19.55 35.90 -2.71
C ARG A 116 -18.05 35.71 -2.51
N LYS A 117 -17.32 36.78 -2.13
CA LYS A 117 -15.88 36.74 -1.86
C LYS A 117 -15.58 35.91 -0.60
N VAL A 118 -16.43 36.04 0.43
CA VAL A 118 -16.29 35.30 1.71
C VAL A 118 -16.48 33.80 1.48
N VAL A 119 -17.62 33.42 0.88
CA VAL A 119 -17.94 32.00 0.63
C VAL A 119 -16.91 31.35 -0.29
N PHE A 120 -16.50 32.04 -1.36
CA PHE A 120 -15.47 31.53 -2.27
C PHE A 120 -14.12 31.31 -1.58
N THR A 121 -13.68 32.24 -0.73
CA THR A 121 -12.41 32.10 0.00
C THR A 121 -12.45 30.91 0.98
N LYS A 122 -13.60 30.69 1.65
CA LYS A 122 -13.80 29.57 2.58
C LYS A 122 -13.87 28.22 1.86
N ALA A 123 -14.50 28.16 0.69
CA ALA A 123 -14.50 26.96 -0.14
C ALA A 123 -13.09 26.61 -0.64
N VAL A 124 -12.33 27.61 -1.11
CA VAL A 124 -10.92 27.42 -1.52
C VAL A 124 -10.07 26.93 -0.37
N PHE A 125 -10.26 27.48 0.84
CA PHE A 125 -9.58 26.98 2.04
C PHE A 125 -9.89 25.51 2.31
N LEU A 126 -11.16 25.11 2.28
CA LEU A 126 -11.55 23.72 2.53
C LEU A 126 -10.90 22.75 1.55
N VAL A 127 -10.93 23.06 0.25
CA VAL A 127 -10.31 22.23 -0.80
C VAL A 127 -8.79 22.14 -0.62
N LEU A 128 -8.13 23.27 -0.38
CA LEU A 128 -6.68 23.30 -0.14
C LEU A 128 -6.30 22.54 1.13
N ALA A 129 -7.09 22.64 2.21
CA ALA A 129 -6.81 21.94 3.46
C ALA A 129 -6.87 20.41 3.28
N ILE A 130 -7.82 19.91 2.49
CA ILE A 130 -7.93 18.48 2.16
C ILE A 130 -6.72 18.04 1.31
N LEU A 131 -6.39 18.81 0.27
CA LEU A 131 -5.27 18.49 -0.62
C LEU A 131 -3.95 18.42 0.17
N VAL A 132 -3.66 19.45 0.97
CA VAL A 132 -2.45 19.49 1.79
C VAL A 132 -2.41 18.35 2.82
N MET A 133 -3.56 17.98 3.40
CA MET A 133 -3.65 16.85 4.33
C MET A 133 -3.25 15.52 3.67
N TYR A 134 -3.75 15.23 2.47
CA TYR A 134 -3.36 14.02 1.73
C TYR A 134 -1.91 14.05 1.26
N VAL A 135 -1.40 15.22 0.85
CA VAL A 135 0.02 15.37 0.49
C VAL A 135 0.93 15.09 1.69
N ILE A 136 0.58 15.60 2.87
CA ILE A 136 1.37 15.34 4.10
C ILE A 136 1.26 13.87 4.52
N ALA A 137 0.05 13.29 4.47
CA ALA A 137 -0.15 11.88 4.80
C ALA A 137 0.66 10.98 3.85
N GLY A 138 0.63 11.25 2.54
CA GLY A 138 1.43 10.53 1.54
C GLY A 138 2.93 10.72 1.76
N ALA A 139 3.40 11.94 1.99
CA ALA A 139 4.81 12.20 2.28
C ALA A 139 5.30 11.50 3.55
N ALA A 140 4.49 11.48 4.61
CA ALA A 140 4.81 10.79 5.85
C ALA A 140 4.80 9.26 5.68
N GLY A 141 3.87 8.71 4.90
CA GLY A 141 3.87 7.30 4.52
C GLY A 141 5.12 6.92 3.71
N LEU A 142 5.51 7.75 2.73
CA LEU A 142 6.74 7.55 1.98
C LEU A 142 7.97 7.61 2.90
N LEU A 143 8.01 8.56 3.84
CA LEU A 143 9.12 8.67 4.80
C LEU A 143 9.20 7.43 5.71
N THR A 144 8.08 6.89 6.19
CA THR A 144 8.11 5.69 7.03
C THR A 144 8.53 4.44 6.26
N VAL A 145 8.09 4.29 5.01
CA VAL A 145 8.58 3.24 4.12
C VAL A 145 10.08 3.41 3.85
N GLN A 146 10.55 4.65 3.67
CA GLN A 146 11.96 4.92 3.45
C GLN A 146 12.83 4.54 4.63
N PHE A 147 12.47 5.00 5.83
CA PHE A 147 13.25 4.69 7.04
C PHE A 147 13.24 3.19 7.38
N LYS A 148 12.23 2.44 6.96
CA LYS A 148 12.09 1.02 7.32
C LYS A 148 12.55 0.05 6.23
N HIS A 149 12.47 0.45 4.96
CA HIS A 149 12.68 -0.44 3.81
C HIS A 149 13.71 0.07 2.79
N ASP A 150 14.32 1.25 2.97
CA ASP A 150 15.34 1.85 2.06
C ASP A 150 14.90 1.88 0.57
N ALA A 151 13.60 2.05 0.30
CA ALA A 151 12.98 1.64 -0.96
C ALA A 151 12.93 2.70 -2.10
N VAL A 152 13.16 3.99 -1.85
CA VAL A 152 12.88 5.06 -2.86
C VAL A 152 14.15 5.77 -3.37
N TRP A 153 15.30 5.67 -2.68
CA TRP A 153 16.58 6.23 -3.19
C TRP A 153 17.80 5.30 -3.02
N GLY A 154 17.60 4.08 -2.49
CA GLY A 154 18.64 3.05 -2.41
C GLY A 154 18.75 2.30 -3.73
N ASP A 155 19.97 1.90 -4.11
CA ASP A 155 20.28 1.15 -5.32
C ASP A 155 19.37 -0.09 -5.46
N GLN A 156 19.10 -0.53 -6.69
CA GLN A 156 18.07 -1.54 -7.05
C GLN A 156 18.35 -2.98 -6.56
N HIS A 157 19.16 -3.13 -5.51
CA HIS A 157 19.50 -4.41 -4.91
C HIS A 157 19.17 -4.38 -3.42
N THR A 158 18.11 -5.11 -3.06
CA THR A 158 17.74 -5.29 -1.66
C THR A 158 18.91 -5.93 -0.90
N ALA A 159 19.09 -5.53 0.36
CA ALA A 159 20.26 -5.92 1.18
C ALA A 159 20.47 -7.46 1.27
N ASP A 160 19.40 -8.22 1.11
CA ASP A 160 19.40 -9.67 1.05
C ASP A 160 19.98 -10.22 -0.26
N VAL A 161 19.68 -9.64 -1.42
CA VAL A 161 20.25 -10.01 -2.72
C VAL A 161 21.76 -9.73 -2.71
N LYS A 162 22.18 -8.61 -2.11
CA LYS A 162 23.60 -8.28 -1.95
C LYS A 162 24.32 -9.26 -1.01
N ALA A 163 23.68 -9.63 0.11
CA ALA A 163 24.24 -10.61 1.04
C ALA A 163 24.30 -12.01 0.43
N ALA A 164 23.24 -12.43 -0.27
CA ALA A 164 23.17 -13.71 -0.97
C ALA A 164 24.18 -13.78 -2.13
N ALA A 165 24.31 -12.72 -2.93
CA ALA A 165 25.28 -12.63 -4.02
C ALA A 165 26.73 -12.76 -3.51
N LYS A 166 27.03 -12.17 -2.34
CA LYS A 166 28.35 -12.31 -1.71
C LYS A 166 28.66 -13.74 -1.27
N VAL A 167 27.66 -14.49 -0.81
CA VAL A 167 27.82 -15.90 -0.43
C VAL A 167 27.94 -16.79 -1.66
N LEU A 168 27.14 -16.52 -2.68
CA LEU A 168 27.12 -17.24 -3.95
C LEU A 168 28.31 -16.91 -4.87
N GLN A 169 29.07 -15.85 -4.57
CA GLN A 169 30.14 -15.31 -5.41
C GLN A 169 29.68 -14.97 -6.84
N LEU A 170 28.43 -14.50 -6.96
CA LEU A 170 27.81 -14.08 -8.22
C LEU A 170 27.61 -12.56 -8.24
N ASP A 171 27.46 -12.00 -9.44
CA ASP A 171 27.12 -10.59 -9.61
C ASP A 171 25.72 -10.30 -9.03
N GLU A 172 25.57 -9.15 -8.37
CA GLU A 172 24.32 -8.71 -7.70
C GLU A 172 23.14 -8.71 -8.68
N GLU A 173 23.39 -8.36 -9.95
CA GLU A 173 22.41 -8.33 -11.04
C GLU A 173 21.96 -9.74 -11.47
N THR A 174 22.84 -10.75 -11.37
CA THR A 174 22.48 -12.14 -11.71
C THR A 174 21.54 -12.72 -10.65
N VAL A 175 21.82 -12.44 -9.38
CA VAL A 175 21.00 -12.90 -8.25
C VAL A 175 19.68 -12.12 -8.16
N ALA A 176 19.68 -10.84 -8.53
CA ALA A 176 18.44 -10.06 -8.64
C ALA A 176 17.51 -10.57 -9.76
N ASN A 177 18.09 -11.02 -10.87
CA ASN A 177 17.32 -11.54 -12.01
C ASN A 177 16.82 -12.97 -11.83
N ASP A 178 17.48 -13.76 -10.98
CA ASP A 178 17.11 -15.13 -10.66
C ASP A 178 17.19 -15.39 -9.15
N LEU A 179 16.11 -15.04 -8.47
CA LEU A 179 15.94 -15.24 -7.03
C LEU A 179 15.91 -16.73 -6.64
N SER A 180 15.68 -17.64 -7.60
CA SER A 180 15.70 -19.09 -7.34
C SER A 180 17.08 -19.57 -6.89
N LEU A 181 18.16 -18.85 -7.26
CA LEU A 181 19.53 -19.12 -6.83
C LEU A 181 19.70 -18.96 -5.31
N ILE A 182 18.98 -18.01 -4.71
CA ILE A 182 19.01 -17.80 -3.25
C ILE A 182 18.32 -18.95 -2.53
N VAL A 183 17.21 -19.44 -3.07
CA VAL A 183 16.39 -20.51 -2.47
C VAL A 183 17.11 -21.86 -2.54
N ARG A 184 17.83 -22.11 -3.62
CA ARG A 184 18.55 -23.37 -3.87
C ARG A 184 19.78 -23.54 -2.97
N ASP A 185 20.35 -22.46 -2.46
CA ASP A 185 21.52 -22.49 -1.59
C ASP A 185 21.16 -22.13 -0.12
N PRO A 186 21.27 -23.09 0.82
CA PRO A 186 20.95 -22.84 2.23
C PRO A 186 21.79 -21.74 2.90
N SER A 187 23.04 -21.54 2.45
CA SER A 187 23.94 -20.53 2.99
C SER A 187 23.62 -19.13 2.46
N ALA A 188 23.24 -19.02 1.18
CA ALA A 188 22.75 -17.78 0.60
C ALA A 188 21.38 -17.38 1.19
N PHE A 189 20.50 -18.35 1.37
CA PHE A 189 19.19 -18.16 1.98
C PHE A 189 19.29 -17.61 3.42
N SER A 190 20.12 -18.24 4.26
CA SER A 190 20.31 -17.79 5.64
C SER A 190 20.99 -16.42 5.74
N ALA A 191 21.93 -16.12 4.84
CA ALA A 191 22.54 -14.80 4.76
C ALA A 191 21.55 -13.70 4.32
N GLY A 192 20.67 -14.02 3.36
CA GLY A 192 19.60 -13.11 2.93
C GLY A 192 18.56 -12.85 4.02
N ALA A 193 18.12 -13.90 4.71
CA ALA A 193 17.20 -13.79 5.85
C ALA A 193 17.79 -12.94 6.99
N ALA A 194 19.07 -13.17 7.33
CA ALA A 194 19.77 -12.41 8.36
C ALA A 194 19.96 -10.94 7.97
N ALA A 195 20.25 -10.64 6.70
CA ALA A 195 20.36 -9.28 6.21
C ALA A 195 19.04 -8.51 6.29
N ARG A 196 17.90 -9.21 6.12
CA ARG A 196 16.55 -8.64 6.32
C ARG A 196 16.05 -8.65 7.76
N GLY A 197 16.75 -9.34 8.67
CA GLY A 197 16.31 -9.49 10.07
C GLY A 197 15.00 -10.25 10.21
N VAL A 198 14.72 -11.19 9.30
CA VAL A 198 13.47 -11.98 9.27
C VAL A 198 13.77 -13.47 9.46
N ASP A 199 12.80 -14.21 10.00
CA ASP A 199 12.88 -15.66 10.13
C ASP A 199 12.90 -16.39 8.78
N ALA A 200 13.43 -17.61 8.77
CA ALA A 200 13.54 -18.44 7.57
C ALA A 200 12.19 -18.67 6.86
N SER A 201 11.11 -18.89 7.61
CA SER A 201 9.77 -19.05 7.04
C SER A 201 9.29 -17.77 6.35
N VAL A 202 9.47 -16.62 7.01
CA VAL A 202 9.10 -15.30 6.48
C VAL A 202 9.93 -14.97 5.23
N TYR A 203 11.22 -15.31 5.24
CA TYR A 203 12.09 -15.11 4.10
C TYR A 203 11.69 -15.98 2.89
N SER A 204 11.30 -17.24 3.13
CA SER A 204 10.81 -18.12 2.06
C SER A 204 9.52 -17.61 1.42
N ALA A 205 8.56 -17.12 2.22
CA ALA A 205 7.33 -16.54 1.71
C ALA A 205 7.59 -15.27 0.88
N TYR A 206 8.50 -14.41 1.37
CA TYR A 206 8.93 -13.22 0.63
C TYR A 206 9.56 -13.57 -0.72
N LEU A 207 10.51 -14.51 -0.74
CA LEU A 207 11.19 -14.93 -1.96
C LEU A 207 10.20 -15.57 -2.95
N MET A 208 9.26 -16.39 -2.47
CA MET A 208 8.20 -16.98 -3.30
C MET A 208 7.31 -15.91 -3.93
N GLN A 209 6.87 -14.91 -3.16
CA GLN A 209 6.07 -13.80 -3.68
C GLN A 209 6.86 -12.95 -4.69
N ALA A 210 8.15 -12.69 -4.44
CA ALA A 210 9.01 -11.95 -5.35
C ALA A 210 9.23 -12.70 -6.67
N MET A 211 9.50 -14.01 -6.60
CA MET A 211 9.64 -14.87 -7.79
C MET A 211 8.34 -14.96 -8.58
N ALA A 212 7.19 -15.05 -7.92
CA ALA A 212 5.89 -15.07 -8.59
C ALA A 212 5.63 -13.77 -9.35
N ARG A 213 5.89 -12.62 -8.73
CA ARG A 213 5.79 -11.31 -9.41
C ARG A 213 6.70 -11.22 -10.64
N ASP A 214 7.94 -11.65 -10.51
CA ASP A 214 8.91 -11.60 -11.61
C ASP A 214 8.55 -12.61 -12.72
N ALA A 215 7.93 -13.74 -12.36
CA ALA A 215 7.38 -14.71 -13.31
C ALA A 215 6.16 -14.16 -14.06
N TYR A 216 5.24 -13.46 -13.38
CA TYR A 216 4.10 -12.79 -14.03
C TYR A 216 4.55 -11.65 -14.93
N ALA A 217 5.56 -10.87 -14.54
CA ALA A 217 6.15 -9.85 -15.40
C ALA A 217 6.77 -10.47 -16.67
N ALA A 218 7.53 -11.56 -16.52
CA ALA A 218 8.12 -12.27 -17.66
C ALA A 218 7.06 -12.88 -18.59
N ALA A 219 5.97 -13.43 -18.04
CA ALA A 219 4.84 -13.92 -18.83
C ALA A 219 4.10 -12.78 -19.54
N ALA A 220 3.90 -11.65 -18.87
CA ALA A 220 3.24 -10.47 -19.42
C ALA A 220 4.00 -9.88 -20.61
N ASP A 221 5.34 -9.84 -20.53
CA ASP A 221 6.20 -9.39 -21.64
C ASP A 221 6.02 -10.26 -22.90
N VAL A 222 5.83 -11.57 -22.74
CA VAL A 222 5.59 -12.50 -23.85
C VAL A 222 4.17 -12.36 -24.40
N LEU A 223 3.18 -12.19 -23.52
CA LEU A 223 1.77 -12.07 -23.89
C LEU A 223 1.38 -10.67 -24.40
N GLY A 224 2.26 -9.67 -24.26
CA GLY A 224 2.00 -8.28 -24.64
C GLY A 224 0.92 -7.61 -23.76
N MET A 225 0.74 -8.10 -22.53
CA MET A 225 -0.23 -7.61 -21.55
C MET A 225 0.46 -6.89 -20.40
N LYS A 226 -0.30 -6.30 -19.48
CA LYS A 226 0.28 -5.76 -18.24
C LYS A 226 0.47 -6.89 -17.20
N PRO A 227 1.51 -6.82 -16.35
CA PRO A 227 1.72 -7.80 -15.28
C PRO A 227 0.48 -8.00 -14.39
N ASP A 228 -0.21 -6.92 -14.04
CA ASP A 228 -1.42 -6.95 -13.20
C ASP A 228 -2.57 -7.76 -13.85
N GLU A 229 -2.70 -7.72 -15.18
CA GLU A 229 -3.74 -8.47 -15.93
C GLU A 229 -3.43 -9.98 -15.96
N VAL A 230 -2.14 -10.34 -15.92
CA VAL A 230 -1.68 -11.74 -15.86
C VAL A 230 -1.81 -12.29 -14.43
N GLU A 231 -1.61 -11.44 -13.41
CA GLU A 231 -1.81 -11.79 -12.00
C GLU A 231 -3.29 -12.04 -11.68
N GLU A 232 -4.21 -11.25 -12.25
CA GLU A 232 -5.66 -11.44 -12.10
C GLU A 232 -6.20 -12.69 -12.84
N THR A 233 -5.51 -13.17 -13.88
CA THR A 233 -5.91 -14.38 -14.60
C THR A 233 -4.71 -15.27 -14.92
N PRO A 234 -4.19 -16.01 -13.91
CA PRO A 234 -2.99 -16.84 -14.05
C PRO A 234 -3.12 -17.94 -15.12
N SER A 235 -4.34 -18.37 -15.44
CA SER A 235 -4.62 -19.36 -16.49
C SER A 235 -4.21 -18.90 -17.90
N LEU A 236 -4.07 -17.59 -18.14
CA LEU A 236 -3.59 -17.05 -19.42
C LEU A 236 -2.16 -17.50 -19.73
N ILE A 237 -1.34 -17.73 -18.70
CA ILE A 237 0.05 -18.19 -18.82
C ILE A 237 0.09 -19.62 -19.39
N GLN A 238 -0.89 -20.46 -19.04
CA GLN A 238 -0.97 -21.84 -19.53
C GLN A 238 -1.38 -21.94 -21.00
N ASN A 239 -2.02 -20.89 -21.53
CA ASN A 239 -2.50 -20.86 -22.92
C ASN A 239 -1.37 -20.59 -23.93
N ASP A 240 -0.22 -20.08 -23.48
CA ASP A 240 0.95 -19.83 -24.33
C ASP A 240 2.19 -20.57 -23.79
N PRO A 241 2.75 -21.55 -24.54
CA PRO A 241 3.94 -22.30 -24.13
C PRO A 241 5.15 -21.42 -23.83
N ALA A 242 5.33 -20.30 -24.55
CA ALA A 242 6.47 -19.40 -24.36
C ALA A 242 6.31 -18.54 -23.09
N ALA A 243 5.08 -18.14 -22.75
CA ALA A 243 4.80 -17.43 -21.50
C ALA A 243 4.98 -18.34 -20.28
N LEU A 244 4.54 -19.61 -20.39
CA LEU A 244 4.74 -20.64 -19.37
C LEU A 244 6.23 -20.92 -19.13
N GLU A 245 7.03 -21.03 -20.19
CA GLU A 245 8.48 -21.25 -20.08
C GLU A 245 9.20 -20.06 -19.43
N ALA A 246 8.83 -18.83 -19.80
CA ALA A 246 9.39 -17.61 -19.23
C ALA A 246 9.07 -17.47 -17.73
N ALA A 247 7.84 -17.76 -17.33
CA ALA A 247 7.42 -17.76 -15.94
C ALA A 247 8.09 -18.88 -15.12
N ALA A 248 8.18 -20.09 -15.69
CA ALA A 248 8.79 -21.25 -15.03
C ALA A 248 10.29 -21.03 -14.76
N ALA A 249 10.99 -20.41 -15.71
CA ALA A 249 12.38 -20.03 -15.56
C ALA A 249 12.60 -19.09 -14.36
N LYS A 250 11.73 -18.10 -14.16
CA LYS A 250 11.82 -17.14 -13.04
C LYS A 250 11.50 -17.75 -11.68
N MET A 251 10.64 -18.77 -11.64
CA MET A 251 10.32 -19.52 -10.43
C MET A 251 11.33 -20.63 -10.11
N GLY A 252 12.26 -20.93 -11.04
CA GLY A 252 13.19 -22.06 -10.92
C GLY A 252 12.50 -23.42 -10.92
N MET A 253 11.29 -23.50 -11.48
CA MET A 253 10.44 -24.69 -11.57
C MET A 253 10.35 -25.19 -13.02
N ASP A 254 9.89 -26.43 -13.21
CA ASP A 254 9.53 -26.91 -14.55
C ASP A 254 8.13 -26.41 -14.97
N THR A 255 7.86 -26.43 -16.27
CA THR A 255 6.59 -25.95 -16.85
C THR A 255 5.37 -26.74 -16.35
N THR A 256 5.55 -28.00 -15.96
CA THR A 256 4.48 -28.89 -15.49
C THR A 256 4.12 -28.64 -14.01
N THR A 257 5.12 -28.29 -13.20
CA THR A 257 4.97 -27.92 -11.79
C THR A 257 4.35 -26.54 -11.69
N LEU A 258 4.77 -25.60 -12.56
CA LEU A 258 4.14 -24.29 -12.64
C LEU A 258 2.70 -24.38 -13.11
N SER A 259 2.39 -25.21 -14.12
CA SER A 259 1.00 -25.39 -14.57
C SER A 259 0.13 -25.96 -13.45
N ALA A 260 0.61 -26.98 -12.72
CA ALA A 260 -0.12 -27.55 -11.58
C ALA A 260 -0.32 -26.54 -10.43
N TYR A 261 0.65 -25.65 -10.20
CA TYR A 261 0.53 -24.57 -9.22
C TYR A 261 -0.55 -23.56 -9.65
N ILE A 262 -0.58 -23.17 -10.93
CA ILE A 262 -1.60 -22.29 -11.50
C ILE A 262 -2.99 -22.95 -11.44
N ASP A 263 -3.10 -24.25 -11.70
CA ASP A 263 -4.35 -25.00 -11.59
C ASP A 263 -4.89 -24.98 -10.15
N GLN A 264 -4.01 -25.14 -9.16
CA GLN A 264 -4.38 -25.07 -7.75
C GLN A 264 -4.85 -23.66 -7.35
N LEU A 265 -4.20 -22.61 -7.85
CA LEU A 265 -4.63 -21.23 -7.64
C LEU A 265 -5.97 -20.92 -8.29
N THR A 266 -6.21 -21.44 -9.50
CA THR A 266 -7.46 -21.24 -10.22
C THR A 266 -8.61 -21.99 -9.55
N ALA A 267 -8.36 -23.21 -9.06
CA ALA A 267 -9.36 -24.00 -8.32
C ALA A 267 -9.76 -23.34 -6.98
N GLN A 268 -8.82 -22.68 -6.30
CA GLN A 268 -9.11 -21.91 -5.08
C GLN A 268 -9.92 -20.63 -5.35
N ALA A 269 -9.83 -20.06 -6.56
CA ALA A 269 -10.59 -18.87 -6.96
C ALA A 269 -12.00 -19.18 -7.50
N GLU A 270 -12.31 -20.46 -7.77
CA GLU A 270 -13.62 -20.92 -8.26
C GLU A 270 -14.53 -21.52 -7.15
N GLU A 271 -14.00 -21.75 -5.94
CA GLU A 271 -14.76 -22.17 -4.74
C GLU A 271 -15.33 -20.98 -3.96
#